data_AF-A0A1Y3XER3-F1
#
_entry.id   AF-A0A1Y3XER3-F1
#
_cell.length_a   1.000
_cell.length_b   1.000
_cell.length_c   1.000
_cell.angle_alpha   90.00
_cell.angle_beta   90.00
_cell.angle_gamma   90.00
#
_symmetry.space_group_name_H-M   'P 1'
#
loop_
_entity.id
_entity.type
_entity.pdbx_description
1 polymer ?
#
loop_
_entity_poly.entity_id
_entity_poly.type
_entity_poly.pdbx_seq_one_letter_code
_entity_poly.pdbx_strand_id
1 'polypeptide(L)'
;MDEPKMLSGLSQSDYSYPLADVSYLSEEEKKDLLRRGMRRPKELYSDEEFEQWVTVFAEWNTYSHSNGHKPTEEERNSEKMATASYERGLWYHRKRFNEWKKEHLQPLIDELVEHAAHDPQYDWQYLYALECAKLRCMRAYFSHSLIANENGNFSFNRWIDICISLLQHIKGDGLHISRQQIERMNTRNVKNIVPSTLVGAYEEAPAPSDEEDGLPDKFYYGEKIYVRKMERLYYRIRLYKMREWWE
;
A
#
# COMPACT_ATOMS: atom_id res chain seq x y z
N MET A 1 9.89 3.40 -19.34
CA MET A 1 9.11 4.49 -18.74
C MET A 1 7.90 3.82 -18.15
N ASP A 2 7.76 3.87 -16.83
CA ASP A 2 6.55 3.36 -16.16
C ASP A 2 5.36 4.20 -16.62
N GLU A 3 4.27 3.54 -16.97
CA GLU A 3 3.00 4.23 -17.19
C GLU A 3 2.69 5.11 -15.96
N PRO A 4 2.26 6.36 -16.16
CA PRO A 4 1.91 7.23 -15.05
C PRO A 4 0.90 6.52 -14.15
N LYS A 5 1.22 6.41 -12.85
CA LYS A 5 0.37 5.72 -11.87
C LYS A 5 -1.02 6.34 -11.89
N MET A 6 -2.01 5.57 -12.34
CA MET A 6 -3.39 6.04 -12.45
C MET A 6 -3.93 6.35 -11.05
N LEU A 7 -4.24 7.62 -10.79
CA LEU A 7 -4.76 8.10 -9.51
C LEU A 7 -6.26 7.81 -9.40
N SER A 8 -6.60 6.52 -9.32
CA SER A 8 -7.97 6.00 -9.32
C SER A 8 -8.81 6.53 -8.14
N GLY A 9 -8.18 7.00 -7.06
CA GLY A 9 -8.86 7.55 -5.89
C GLY A 9 -9.45 8.96 -6.13
N LEU A 10 -9.05 9.62 -7.22
CA LEU A 10 -9.56 10.96 -7.58
C LEU A 10 -10.89 10.93 -8.32
N SER A 11 -11.29 9.78 -8.89
CA SER A 11 -12.52 9.66 -9.68
C SER A 11 -13.76 9.28 -8.86
N GLN A 12 -13.66 9.28 -7.52
CA GLN A 12 -14.77 8.89 -6.63
C GLN A 12 -16.00 9.82 -6.70
N SER A 13 -15.88 11.00 -7.32
CA SER A 13 -16.98 11.95 -7.48
C SER A 13 -16.79 12.78 -8.73
N ASP A 14 -17.88 13.31 -9.27
CA ASP A 14 -17.82 14.24 -10.39
C ASP A 14 -17.46 15.64 -9.88
N TYR A 15 -16.25 16.09 -10.21
CA TYR A 15 -15.72 17.40 -9.84
C TYR A 15 -15.81 18.43 -10.98
N SER A 16 -16.57 18.11 -12.05
CA SER A 16 -16.75 18.96 -13.24
C SER A 16 -17.78 20.08 -13.08
N TYR A 17 -18.29 20.31 -11.88
CA TYR A 17 -19.24 21.40 -11.60
C TYR A 17 -18.61 22.79 -11.80
N PRO A 18 -19.41 23.85 -12.01
CA PRO A 18 -18.90 25.19 -12.33
C PRO A 18 -17.88 25.74 -11.33
N LEU A 19 -17.00 26.62 -11.80
CA LEU A 19 -16.06 27.37 -10.96
C LEU A 19 -16.80 28.42 -10.11
N ALA A 20 -16.21 28.80 -8.98
CA ALA A 20 -16.76 29.85 -8.13
C ALA A 20 -16.64 31.21 -8.82
N ASP A 21 -17.57 32.12 -8.55
CA ASP A 21 -17.40 33.51 -8.97
C ASP A 21 -16.30 34.17 -8.12
N VAL A 22 -15.26 34.68 -8.77
CA VAL A 22 -14.14 35.40 -8.15
C VAL A 22 -13.98 36.81 -8.72
N SER A 23 -14.97 37.28 -9.48
CA SER A 23 -14.94 38.60 -10.14
C SER A 23 -14.95 39.77 -9.16
N TYR A 24 -15.46 39.57 -7.95
CA TYR A 24 -15.48 40.56 -6.89
C TYR A 24 -14.14 40.72 -6.15
N LEU A 25 -13.19 39.77 -6.33
CA LEU A 25 -11.88 39.82 -5.70
C LEU A 25 -10.95 40.76 -6.45
N SER A 26 -10.24 41.61 -5.70
CA SER A 26 -9.14 42.42 -6.20
C SER A 26 -7.94 41.56 -6.62
N GLU A 27 -7.06 42.11 -7.45
CA GLU A 27 -5.84 41.41 -7.89
C GLU A 27 -4.87 41.13 -6.72
N GLU A 28 -4.92 41.93 -5.66
CA GLU A 28 -4.13 41.71 -4.44
C GLU A 28 -4.67 40.51 -3.65
N GLU A 29 -5.99 40.39 -3.51
CA GLU A 29 -6.65 39.26 -2.86
C GLU A 29 -6.42 37.95 -3.63
N LYS A 30 -6.50 37.98 -4.97
CA LYS A 30 -6.19 36.82 -5.83
C LYS A 30 -4.75 36.34 -5.63
N LYS A 31 -3.78 37.27 -5.56
CA LYS A 31 -2.36 36.96 -5.28
C LYS A 31 -2.17 36.34 -3.91
N ASP A 32 -2.84 36.87 -2.89
CA ASP A 32 -2.78 36.32 -1.53
C ASP A 32 -3.35 34.90 -1.46
N LEU A 33 -4.55 34.68 -2.02
CA LEU A 33 -5.18 33.36 -2.11
C LEU A 33 -4.23 32.34 -2.74
N LEU A 34 -3.63 32.67 -3.87
CA LEU A 34 -2.72 31.75 -4.55
C LEU A 34 -1.46 31.46 -3.76
N ARG A 35 -0.90 32.46 -3.09
CA ARG A 35 0.24 32.26 -2.19
C ARG A 35 -0.08 31.28 -1.06
N ARG A 36 -1.27 31.39 -0.48
CA ARG A 36 -1.73 30.52 0.62
C ARG A 36 -1.95 29.08 0.16
N GLY A 37 -2.49 28.85 -1.04
CA GLY A 37 -2.67 27.49 -1.55
C GLY A 37 -1.41 26.84 -2.16
N MET A 38 -0.44 27.62 -2.68
CA MET A 38 0.78 27.07 -3.30
C MET A 38 1.72 26.31 -2.35
N ARG A 39 1.80 26.67 -1.06
CA ARG A 39 2.74 26.01 -0.11
C ARG A 39 2.15 24.82 0.61
N ARG A 40 0.82 24.75 0.72
CA ARG A 40 -0.01 23.66 1.27
C ARG A 40 -1.44 24.19 1.28
N PRO A 41 -2.42 23.50 0.68
CA PRO A 41 -3.84 23.82 0.88
C PRO A 41 -4.30 23.81 2.35
N LYS A 42 -3.44 23.39 3.30
CA LYS A 42 -3.74 23.40 4.75
C LYS A 42 -3.98 24.80 5.34
N GLU A 43 -3.58 25.86 4.63
CA GLU A 43 -3.82 27.26 5.05
C GLU A 43 -5.18 27.79 4.56
N LEU A 44 -5.94 26.97 3.82
CA LEU A 44 -7.34 27.23 3.47
C LEU A 44 -8.22 26.63 4.58
N TYR A 45 -9.14 27.43 5.10
CA TYR A 45 -9.92 27.11 6.29
C TYR A 45 -11.32 26.54 5.98
N SER A 46 -11.79 26.70 4.74
CA SER A 46 -13.13 26.26 4.32
C SER A 46 -13.16 25.73 2.89
N ASP A 47 -14.24 25.03 2.55
CA ASP A 47 -14.51 24.62 1.17
C ASP A 47 -14.75 25.84 0.27
N GLU A 48 -15.41 26.88 0.77
CA GLU A 48 -15.64 28.11 0.02
C GLU A 48 -14.33 28.82 -0.36
N GLU A 49 -13.39 28.93 0.59
CA GLU A 49 -12.08 29.52 0.33
C GLU A 49 -11.25 28.67 -0.63
N PHE A 50 -11.39 27.34 -0.55
CA PHE A 50 -10.80 26.43 -1.51
C PHE A 50 -11.40 26.58 -2.93
N GLU A 51 -12.72 26.71 -3.06
CA GLU A 51 -13.36 26.89 -4.36
C GLU A 51 -12.98 28.23 -5.02
N GLN A 52 -12.78 29.29 -4.23
CA GLN A 52 -12.21 30.54 -4.71
C GLN A 52 -10.76 30.34 -5.17
N TRP A 53 -9.93 29.70 -4.33
CA TRP A 53 -8.53 29.44 -4.65
C TRP A 53 -8.37 28.61 -5.94
N VAL A 54 -9.11 27.52 -6.09
CA VAL A 54 -8.99 26.62 -7.26
C VAL A 54 -9.41 27.33 -8.54
N THR A 55 -10.38 28.24 -8.46
CA THR A 55 -10.80 29.07 -9.58
C THR A 55 -9.65 29.99 -10.04
N VAL A 56 -9.07 30.76 -9.12
CA VAL A 56 -7.94 31.65 -9.45
C VAL A 56 -6.73 30.82 -9.91
N PHE A 57 -6.49 29.64 -9.32
CA PHE A 57 -5.38 28.77 -9.68
C PHE A 57 -5.53 28.22 -11.09
N ALA A 58 -6.71 27.74 -11.45
CA ALA A 58 -7.01 27.28 -12.80
C ALA A 58 -6.90 28.41 -13.82
N GLU A 59 -7.32 29.64 -13.48
CA GLU A 59 -7.19 30.80 -14.35
C GLU A 59 -5.73 31.20 -14.62
N TRP A 60 -4.83 31.05 -13.64
CA TRP A 60 -3.41 31.33 -13.78
C TRP A 60 -2.58 30.17 -14.30
N ASN A 61 -3.04 28.93 -14.17
CA ASN A 61 -2.32 27.75 -14.63
C ASN A 61 -2.36 27.69 -16.16
N THR A 62 -1.43 28.36 -16.82
CA THR A 62 -1.29 28.34 -18.28
C THR A 62 -0.45 27.14 -18.70
N TYR A 63 -1.05 26.20 -19.42
CA TYR A 63 -0.32 25.09 -20.03
C TYR A 63 0.64 25.60 -21.10
N SER A 64 1.87 25.09 -21.07
CA SER A 64 2.90 25.42 -22.07
C SER A 64 2.75 24.49 -23.27
N HIS A 65 2.35 25.00 -24.42
CA HIS A 65 2.28 24.20 -25.65
C HIS A 65 3.62 24.22 -26.38
N SER A 66 4.28 23.06 -26.42
CA SER A 66 5.64 22.88 -26.96
C SER A 66 5.80 23.17 -28.46
N ASN A 67 4.70 23.25 -29.22
CA ASN A 67 4.73 23.38 -30.68
C ASN A 67 4.35 24.77 -31.21
N GLY A 68 4.32 25.81 -30.36
CA GLY A 68 3.85 27.14 -30.75
C GLY A 68 2.34 27.20 -31.03
N HIS A 69 1.61 26.15 -30.65
CA HIS A 69 0.14 26.11 -30.66
C HIS A 69 -0.42 27.23 -29.79
N LYS A 70 -1.36 27.99 -30.33
CA LYS A 70 -2.13 28.98 -29.57
C LYS A 70 -3.47 28.36 -29.23
N PRO A 71 -3.72 28.05 -27.95
CA PRO A 71 -4.94 27.36 -27.57
C PRO A 71 -6.16 28.23 -27.84
N THR A 72 -7.23 27.59 -28.29
CA THR A 72 -8.55 28.22 -28.46
C THR A 72 -9.14 28.58 -27.09
N GLU A 73 -10.22 29.37 -27.08
CA GLU A 73 -10.95 29.65 -25.84
C GLU A 73 -11.58 28.40 -25.24
N GLU A 74 -12.11 27.51 -26.09
CA GLU A 74 -12.65 26.21 -25.66
C GLU A 74 -11.57 25.30 -25.05
N GLU A 75 -10.39 25.22 -25.67
CA GLU A 75 -9.25 24.46 -25.13
C GLU A 75 -8.81 25.00 -23.78
N ARG A 76 -8.68 26.32 -23.64
CA ARG A 76 -8.35 26.96 -22.35
C ARG A 76 -9.40 26.69 -21.28
N ASN A 77 -10.68 26.74 -21.63
CA ASN A 77 -11.76 26.45 -20.68
C ASN A 77 -11.75 24.98 -20.25
N SER A 78 -11.48 24.06 -21.18
CA SER A 78 -11.31 22.64 -20.87
C SER A 78 -10.12 22.39 -19.94
N GLU A 79 -8.97 23.02 -20.19
CA GLU A 79 -7.77 22.93 -19.36
C GLU A 79 -7.97 23.48 -17.95
N LYS A 80 -8.66 24.62 -17.84
CA LYS A 80 -9.07 25.21 -16.55
C LYS A 80 -9.92 24.24 -15.75
N MET A 81 -10.95 23.68 -16.39
CA MET A 81 -11.85 22.72 -15.75
C MET A 81 -11.13 21.42 -15.35
N ALA A 82 -10.20 20.93 -16.18
CA ALA A 82 -9.39 19.77 -15.86
C ALA A 82 -8.48 20.02 -14.65
N THR A 83 -7.81 21.18 -14.60
CA THR A 83 -7.00 21.60 -13.44
C THR A 83 -7.85 21.67 -12.18
N ALA A 84 -9.00 22.33 -12.25
CA ALA A 84 -9.88 22.49 -11.10
C ALA A 84 -10.45 21.17 -10.60
N SER A 85 -10.88 20.30 -11.51
CA SER A 85 -11.39 18.97 -11.19
C SER A 85 -10.33 18.12 -10.49
N TYR A 86 -9.08 18.18 -10.95
CA TYR A 86 -7.95 17.47 -10.34
C TYR A 86 -7.66 17.97 -8.91
N GLU A 87 -7.55 19.28 -8.72
CA GLU A 87 -7.28 19.87 -7.40
C GLU A 87 -8.44 19.63 -6.42
N ARG A 88 -9.70 19.71 -6.89
CA ARG A 88 -10.89 19.32 -6.11
C ARG A 88 -10.79 17.87 -5.66
N GLY A 89 -10.46 16.96 -6.58
CA GLY A 89 -10.24 15.56 -6.25
C GLY A 89 -9.22 15.38 -5.13
N LEU A 90 -8.07 16.08 -5.19
CA LEU A 90 -7.04 16.02 -4.15
C LEU A 90 -7.54 16.56 -2.80
N TRP A 91 -8.23 17.70 -2.82
CA TRP A 91 -8.76 18.36 -1.62
C TRP A 91 -9.75 17.46 -0.87
N TYR A 92 -10.79 17.01 -1.56
CA TYR A 92 -11.83 16.20 -0.95
C TYR A 92 -11.35 14.78 -0.62
N HIS A 93 -10.46 14.19 -1.43
CA HIS A 93 -9.77 12.96 -1.05
C HIS A 93 -9.01 13.13 0.27
N ARG A 94 -8.24 14.22 0.42
CA ARG A 94 -7.46 14.48 1.63
C ARG A 94 -8.34 14.61 2.87
N LYS A 95 -9.48 15.31 2.77
CA LYS A 95 -10.44 15.42 3.87
C LYS A 95 -10.96 14.05 4.30
N ARG A 96 -11.54 13.29 3.36
CA ARG A 96 -12.04 11.92 3.61
C ARG A 96 -10.96 11.00 4.17
N PHE A 97 -9.76 11.04 3.60
CA PHE A 97 -8.63 10.24 4.06
C PHE A 97 -8.20 10.60 5.48
N ASN A 98 -8.19 11.89 5.85
CA ASN A 98 -7.80 12.31 7.20
C ASN A 98 -8.82 11.87 8.26
N GLU A 99 -10.11 11.89 7.95
CA GLU A 99 -11.17 11.38 8.82
C GLU A 99 -11.01 9.87 8.99
N TRP A 100 -10.99 9.13 7.87
CA TRP A 100 -10.77 7.69 7.86
C TRP A 100 -9.47 7.27 8.58
N LYS A 101 -8.38 8.01 8.36
CA LYS A 101 -7.07 7.74 8.98
C LYS A 101 -7.19 7.74 10.50
N LYS A 102 -7.89 8.71 11.09
CA LYS A 102 -8.03 8.81 12.55
C LYS A 102 -8.79 7.61 13.11
N GLU A 103 -9.82 7.17 12.42
CA GLU A 103 -10.71 6.09 12.90
C GLU A 103 -10.14 4.69 12.66
N HIS A 104 -9.44 4.47 11.53
CA HIS A 104 -9.09 3.11 11.08
C HIS A 104 -7.59 2.85 10.98
N LEU A 105 -6.80 3.83 10.52
CA LEU A 105 -5.36 3.63 10.35
C LEU A 105 -4.58 3.92 11.62
N GLN A 106 -4.95 4.95 12.38
CA GLN A 106 -4.27 5.32 13.62
C GLN A 106 -4.26 4.19 14.64
N PRO A 107 -5.37 3.46 14.91
CA PRO A 107 -5.34 2.31 15.82
C PRO A 107 -4.37 1.21 15.40
N LEU A 108 -4.25 0.94 14.09
CA LEU A 108 -3.27 -0.03 13.58
C LEU A 108 -1.82 0.43 13.79
N ILE A 109 -1.57 1.73 13.62
CA ILE A 109 -0.26 2.33 13.88
C ILE A 109 0.06 2.28 15.36
N ASP A 110 -0.91 2.58 16.22
CA ASP A 110 -0.72 2.56 17.68
C ASP A 110 -0.43 1.12 18.15
N GLU A 111 -1.15 0.11 17.64
CA GLU A 111 -0.86 -1.31 17.86
C GLU A 111 0.57 -1.68 17.40
N LEU A 112 0.96 -1.22 16.21
CA LEU A 112 2.31 -1.44 15.68
C LEU A 112 3.40 -0.82 16.56
N VAL A 113 3.19 0.41 17.02
CA VAL A 113 4.14 1.14 17.88
C VAL A 113 4.26 0.47 19.25
N GLU A 114 3.13 0.05 19.83
CA GLU A 114 3.10 -0.64 21.11
C GLU A 114 3.86 -1.97 21.05
N HIS A 115 3.61 -2.76 20.00
CA HIS A 115 4.33 -4.01 19.74
C HIS A 115 5.83 -3.74 19.52
N ALA A 116 6.19 -2.69 18.78
CA ALA A 116 7.58 -2.32 18.54
C ALA A 116 8.37 -1.95 19.82
N ALA A 117 7.68 -1.37 20.81
CA ALA A 117 8.30 -0.79 21.99
C ALA A 117 8.58 -1.79 23.12
N HIS A 118 7.82 -2.88 23.22
CA HIS A 118 7.77 -3.72 24.43
C HIS A 118 8.43 -5.10 24.29
N ASP A 119 8.88 -5.49 23.10
CA ASP A 119 9.26 -6.88 22.82
C ASP A 119 10.75 -7.06 22.45
N PRO A 120 11.33 -8.25 22.74
CA PRO A 120 12.75 -8.53 22.52
C PRO A 120 13.09 -8.61 21.03
N GLN A 121 13.89 -7.66 20.55
CA GLN A 121 14.35 -7.57 19.15
C GLN A 121 15.17 -8.78 18.66
N TYR A 122 15.52 -9.71 19.55
CA TYR A 122 16.29 -10.91 19.24
C TYR A 122 15.41 -12.15 18.95
N ASP A 123 14.09 -12.08 19.21
CA ASP A 123 13.18 -13.17 18.89
C ASP A 123 12.65 -13.05 17.46
N TRP A 124 12.89 -14.08 16.65
CA TRP A 124 12.47 -14.15 15.26
C TRP A 124 10.93 -14.20 15.13
N GLN A 125 10.23 -14.82 16.09
CA GLN A 125 8.75 -14.87 16.08
C GLN A 125 8.17 -13.48 16.24
N TYR A 126 8.79 -12.68 17.11
CA TYR A 126 8.46 -11.28 17.28
C TYR A 126 8.74 -10.46 16.00
N LEU A 127 9.91 -10.62 15.38
CA LEU A 127 10.25 -9.88 14.15
C LEU A 127 9.26 -10.14 13.01
N TYR A 128 8.80 -11.38 12.83
CA TYR A 128 7.77 -11.70 11.83
C TYR A 128 6.40 -11.16 12.21
N ALA A 129 6.04 -11.16 13.49
CA ALA A 129 4.80 -10.55 13.96
C ALA A 129 4.78 -9.03 13.71
N LEU A 130 5.90 -8.35 14.01
CA LEU A 130 6.05 -6.91 13.82
C LEU A 130 5.97 -6.53 12.33
N GLU A 131 6.66 -7.29 11.50
CA GLU A 131 6.63 -7.11 10.05
C GLU A 131 5.23 -7.36 9.47
N CYS A 132 4.50 -8.35 9.99
CA CYS A 132 3.11 -8.60 9.62
C CYS A 132 2.21 -7.41 9.99
N ALA A 133 2.35 -6.86 11.19
CA ALA A 133 1.60 -5.68 11.64
C ALA A 133 1.90 -4.46 10.74
N LYS A 134 3.17 -4.26 10.37
CA LYS A 134 3.58 -3.19 9.45
C LYS A 134 2.93 -3.35 8.07
N LEU A 135 2.92 -4.56 7.52
CA LEU A 135 2.28 -4.83 6.24
C LEU A 135 0.76 -4.62 6.29
N ARG A 136 0.10 -4.92 7.41
CA ARG A 136 -1.33 -4.61 7.61
C ARG A 136 -1.58 -3.10 7.59
N CYS A 137 -0.76 -2.32 8.29
CA CYS A 137 -0.83 -0.86 8.26
C CYS A 137 -0.69 -0.32 6.83
N MET A 138 0.29 -0.84 6.08
CA MET A 138 0.49 -0.43 4.68
C MET A 138 -0.65 -0.84 3.77
N ARG A 139 -1.17 -2.07 3.92
CA ARG A 139 -2.32 -2.54 3.17
C ARG A 139 -3.52 -1.63 3.36
N ALA A 140 -3.78 -1.23 4.61
CA ALA A 140 -4.83 -0.30 4.97
C ALA A 140 -4.57 1.09 4.38
N TYR A 141 -3.38 1.67 4.60
CA TYR A 141 -3.01 2.98 4.05
C TYR A 141 -3.21 3.06 2.54
N PHE A 142 -2.65 2.11 1.79
CA PHE A 142 -2.73 2.15 0.33
C PHE A 142 -4.15 1.93 -0.18
N SER A 143 -4.97 1.14 0.51
CA SER A 143 -6.38 0.92 0.13
C SER A 143 -7.24 2.19 0.16
N HIS A 144 -6.82 3.25 0.86
CA HIS A 144 -7.53 4.53 0.94
C HIS A 144 -6.71 5.68 0.37
N SER A 145 -5.60 5.38 -0.30
CA SER A 145 -4.73 6.36 -0.95
C SER A 145 -5.16 6.64 -2.39
N LEU A 146 -4.57 7.67 -3.00
CA LEU A 146 -4.88 8.10 -4.37
C LEU A 146 -4.70 7.02 -5.45
N ILE A 147 -3.87 6.00 -5.21
CA ILE A 147 -3.59 4.93 -6.17
C ILE A 147 -4.59 3.78 -6.09
N ALA A 148 -5.45 3.74 -5.07
CA ALA A 148 -6.48 2.72 -4.94
C ALA A 148 -7.73 3.11 -5.71
N ASN A 149 -8.41 2.11 -6.27
CA ASN A 149 -9.74 2.30 -6.83
C ASN A 149 -10.82 2.36 -5.72
N GLU A 150 -12.07 2.52 -6.13
CA GLU A 150 -13.24 2.62 -5.24
C GLU A 150 -13.41 1.41 -4.31
N ASN A 151 -12.89 0.24 -4.70
CA ASN A 151 -12.92 -0.99 -3.90
C ASN A 151 -11.69 -1.16 -2.99
N GLY A 152 -10.82 -0.15 -2.90
CA GLY A 152 -9.59 -0.20 -2.12
C GLY A 152 -8.50 -1.12 -2.70
N ASN A 153 -8.59 -1.43 -3.99
CA ASN A 153 -7.61 -2.25 -4.69
C ASN A 153 -6.58 -1.38 -5.41
N PHE A 154 -5.31 -1.80 -5.34
CA PHE A 154 -4.16 -1.13 -5.96
C PHE A 154 -3.21 -2.19 -6.53
N SER A 155 -2.36 -1.79 -7.47
CA SER A 155 -1.61 -2.71 -8.37
C SER A 155 -0.74 -3.76 -7.66
N PHE A 156 -0.25 -3.48 -6.45
CA PHE A 156 0.62 -4.37 -5.69
C PHE A 156 -0.03 -4.93 -4.41
N ASN A 157 -1.34 -4.77 -4.23
CA ASN A 157 -2.06 -5.27 -3.04
C ASN A 157 -1.85 -6.78 -2.84
N ARG A 158 -1.88 -7.56 -3.92
CA ARG A 158 -1.66 -9.00 -3.93
C ARG A 158 -0.31 -9.40 -3.33
N TRP A 159 0.74 -8.62 -3.57
CA TRP A 159 2.06 -8.91 -3.01
C TRP A 159 2.10 -8.68 -1.51
N ILE A 160 1.42 -7.64 -1.02
CA ILE A 160 1.27 -7.42 0.42
C ILE A 160 0.45 -8.55 1.05
N ASP A 161 -0.68 -8.91 0.45
CA ASP A 161 -1.57 -9.96 0.97
C ASP A 161 -0.84 -11.32 1.03
N ILE A 162 -0.06 -11.67 0.00
CA ILE A 162 0.79 -12.88 0.00
C ILE A 162 1.83 -12.82 1.12
N CYS A 163 2.51 -11.68 1.31
CA CYS A 163 3.50 -11.53 2.37
C CYS A 163 2.89 -11.68 3.77
N ILE A 164 1.71 -11.10 4.01
CA ILE A 164 0.97 -11.25 5.27
C ILE A 164 0.67 -12.73 5.54
N SER A 165 0.10 -13.44 4.55
CA SER A 165 -0.22 -14.86 4.69
C SER A 165 1.03 -15.71 4.94
N LEU A 166 2.13 -15.45 4.23
CA LEU A 166 3.38 -16.16 4.44
C LEU A 166 3.92 -15.93 5.86
N LEU A 167 3.93 -14.69 6.34
CA LEU A 167 4.40 -14.35 7.69
C LEU A 167 3.55 -15.01 8.79
N GLN A 168 2.23 -15.09 8.60
CA GLN A 168 1.35 -15.80 9.54
C GLN A 168 1.71 -17.29 9.64
N HIS A 169 1.97 -17.95 8.51
CA HIS A 169 2.40 -19.34 8.51
C HIS A 169 3.80 -19.55 9.12
N ILE A 170 4.74 -18.65 8.82
CA ILE A 170 6.11 -18.70 9.38
C ILE A 170 6.09 -18.47 10.89
N LYS A 171 5.32 -17.47 11.37
CA LYS A 171 5.17 -17.18 12.81
C LYS A 171 4.60 -18.38 13.57
N GLY A 172 3.66 -19.10 12.98
CA GLY A 172 3.11 -20.32 13.57
C GLY A 172 4.05 -21.53 13.52
N ASP A 173 5.30 -21.39 13.08
CA ASP A 173 6.27 -22.47 12.88
C ASP A 173 5.71 -23.68 12.10
N GLY A 174 4.74 -23.44 11.20
CA GLY A 174 4.11 -24.49 10.41
C GLY A 174 2.84 -25.10 11.00
N LEU A 175 2.33 -24.61 12.15
CA LEU A 175 1.10 -25.06 12.84
C LEU A 175 -0.14 -25.29 11.95
N HIS A 176 -0.20 -24.67 10.77
CA HIS A 176 -1.34 -24.77 9.84
C HIS A 176 -0.99 -25.46 8.50
N ILE A 177 0.13 -26.16 8.43
CA ILE A 177 0.54 -26.90 7.25
C ILE A 177 -0.10 -28.28 7.27
N SER A 178 -0.86 -28.60 6.23
CA SER A 178 -1.52 -29.91 6.12
C SER A 178 -0.54 -31.02 5.73
N ARG A 179 -0.83 -32.27 6.14
CA ARG A 179 -0.08 -33.47 5.73
C ARG A 179 0.07 -33.56 4.22
N GLN A 180 -1.00 -33.27 3.47
CA GLN A 180 -0.99 -33.29 2.00
C GLN A 180 -0.03 -32.27 1.37
N GLN A 181 0.12 -31.08 1.98
CA GLN A 181 1.09 -30.09 1.52
C GLN A 181 2.52 -30.56 1.72
N ILE A 182 2.80 -31.26 2.82
CA ILE A 182 4.09 -31.87 3.09
C ILE A 182 4.39 -32.99 2.10
N GLU A 183 3.48 -33.94 1.92
CA GLU A 183 3.67 -35.08 1.00
C GLU A 183 3.95 -34.65 -0.45
N ARG A 184 3.31 -33.56 -0.91
CA ARG A 184 3.49 -33.01 -2.26
C ARG A 184 4.66 -32.04 -2.38
N MET A 185 5.40 -31.82 -1.29
CA MET A 185 6.49 -30.86 -1.27
C MET A 185 7.67 -31.32 -2.12
N ASN A 186 8.04 -30.50 -3.11
CA ASN A 186 9.23 -30.74 -3.92
C ASN A 186 10.53 -30.37 -3.15
N THR A 187 11.42 -31.33 -2.92
CA THR A 187 12.70 -31.16 -2.20
C THR A 187 13.86 -30.68 -3.09
N ARG A 188 13.70 -30.61 -4.42
CA ARG A 188 14.79 -30.22 -5.34
C ARG A 188 15.27 -28.77 -5.14
N ASN A 189 14.39 -27.88 -4.70
CA ASN A 189 14.65 -26.44 -4.55
C ASN A 189 14.97 -26.02 -3.10
N VAL A 190 15.29 -26.96 -2.20
CA VAL A 190 15.55 -26.65 -0.78
C VAL A 190 16.99 -26.81 -0.34
N LYS A 191 17.87 -27.37 -1.19
CA LYS A 191 19.26 -27.71 -0.84
C LYS A 191 20.13 -26.52 -0.41
N ASN A 192 19.74 -25.32 -0.81
CA ASN A 192 20.39 -24.04 -0.51
C ASN A 192 19.58 -23.19 0.49
N ILE A 193 18.59 -23.80 1.15
CA ILE A 193 17.72 -23.18 2.15
C ILE A 193 17.75 -23.97 3.46
N VAL A 194 17.87 -25.30 3.40
CA VAL A 194 18.02 -26.19 4.55
C VAL A 194 19.24 -27.10 4.40
N PRO A 195 19.83 -27.59 5.51
CA PRO A 195 20.92 -28.57 5.46
C PRO A 195 20.51 -29.84 4.71
N SER A 196 21.46 -30.45 3.99
CA SER A 196 21.24 -31.73 3.28
C SER A 196 20.82 -32.85 4.24
N THR A 197 21.29 -32.82 5.48
CA THR A 197 20.90 -33.77 6.54
C THR A 197 19.41 -33.72 6.86
N LEU A 198 18.79 -32.53 6.84
CA LEU A 198 17.35 -32.38 7.08
C LEU A 198 16.54 -32.95 5.91
N VAL A 199 17.04 -32.78 4.68
CA VAL A 199 16.41 -33.35 3.48
C VAL A 199 16.49 -34.87 3.49
N GLY A 200 17.66 -35.43 3.82
CA GLY A 200 17.83 -36.88 3.98
C GLY A 200 16.91 -37.46 5.04
N ALA A 201 16.84 -36.81 6.22
CA ALA A 201 15.94 -37.21 7.29
C ALA A 201 14.46 -37.21 6.85
N TYR A 202 14.03 -36.21 6.08
CA TYR A 202 12.68 -36.18 5.49
C TYR A 202 12.44 -37.31 4.46
N GLU A 203 13.42 -37.61 3.62
CA GLU A 203 13.28 -38.64 2.58
C GLU A 203 13.21 -40.06 3.17
N GLU A 204 13.98 -40.31 4.23
CA GLU A 204 14.10 -41.60 4.93
C GLU A 204 13.05 -41.81 6.02
N ALA A 205 12.42 -40.75 6.54
CA ALA A 205 11.43 -40.85 7.60
C ALA A 205 10.20 -41.69 7.19
N PRO A 206 9.57 -42.39 8.15
CA PRO A 206 8.34 -43.12 7.89
C PRO A 206 7.20 -42.16 7.51
N ALA A 207 6.20 -42.68 6.78
CA ALA A 207 4.96 -41.95 6.56
C ALA A 207 4.29 -41.65 7.91
N PRO A 208 3.55 -40.53 8.03
CA PRO A 208 2.86 -40.18 9.27
C PRO A 208 1.92 -41.32 9.69
N SER A 209 2.17 -41.94 10.84
CA SER A 209 1.28 -42.92 11.46
C SER A 209 0.47 -42.25 12.57
N ASP A 210 -0.75 -42.72 12.81
CA ASP A 210 -1.56 -42.24 13.94
C ASP A 210 -1.10 -42.85 15.30
N GLU A 211 -0.10 -43.74 15.28
CA GLU A 211 0.57 -44.29 16.46
C GLU A 211 1.76 -43.39 16.86
N GLU A 212 1.74 -42.88 18.10
CA GLU A 212 2.82 -42.06 18.70
C GLU A 212 4.04 -42.94 19.05
N ASP A 213 4.83 -43.31 18.05
CA ASP A 213 6.06 -44.09 18.27
C ASP A 213 7.27 -43.24 18.75
N GLY A 214 7.04 -41.96 19.10
CA GLY A 214 8.06 -41.04 19.63
C GLY A 214 9.19 -40.67 18.64
N LEU A 215 9.25 -41.31 17.47
CA LEU A 215 10.20 -41.00 16.40
C LEU A 215 9.65 -39.92 15.47
N PRO A 216 10.49 -38.95 15.03
CA PRO A 216 10.05 -37.94 14.07
C PRO A 216 9.66 -38.57 12.73
N ASP A 217 8.45 -38.25 12.27
CA ASP A 217 7.91 -38.73 11.00
C ASP A 217 8.19 -37.76 9.84
N LYS A 218 7.72 -38.11 8.63
CA LYS A 218 7.79 -37.20 7.47
C LYS A 218 7.13 -35.86 7.72
N PHE A 219 6.09 -35.80 8.55
CA PHE A 219 5.38 -34.56 8.83
C PHE A 219 6.27 -33.59 9.61
N TYR A 220 6.92 -34.06 10.68
CA TYR A 220 7.85 -33.27 11.49
C TYR A 220 8.99 -32.64 10.67
N TYR A 221 9.70 -33.44 9.87
CA TYR A 221 10.80 -32.92 9.05
C TYR A 221 10.28 -32.05 7.91
N GLY A 222 9.13 -32.44 7.35
CA GLY A 222 8.48 -31.73 6.26
C GLY A 222 8.07 -30.31 6.64
N GLU A 223 7.47 -30.14 7.82
CA GLU A 223 7.05 -28.84 8.37
C GLU A 223 8.22 -27.86 8.40
N LYS A 224 9.35 -28.28 8.99
CA LYS A 224 10.57 -27.47 9.07
C LYS A 224 11.09 -27.05 7.70
N ILE A 225 11.13 -27.97 6.74
CA ILE A 225 11.56 -27.65 5.37
C ILE A 225 10.57 -26.66 4.72
N TYR A 226 9.28 -26.87 4.92
CA TYR A 226 8.23 -26.06 4.31
C TYR A 226 8.25 -24.61 4.82
N VAL A 227 8.41 -24.40 6.13
CA VAL A 227 8.56 -23.07 6.74
C VAL A 227 9.73 -22.31 6.09
N ARG A 228 10.89 -22.96 5.92
CA ARG A 228 12.06 -22.34 5.26
C ARG A 228 11.82 -22.00 3.79
N LYS A 229 11.01 -22.79 3.07
CA LYS A 229 10.58 -22.43 1.70
C LYS A 229 9.68 -21.20 1.70
N MET A 230 8.75 -21.09 2.64
CA MET A 230 7.89 -19.92 2.78
C MET A 230 8.72 -18.67 3.09
N GLU A 231 9.68 -18.75 4.02
CA GLU A 231 10.61 -17.66 4.32
C GLU A 231 11.39 -17.21 3.08
N ARG A 232 11.95 -18.15 2.32
CA ARG A 232 12.67 -17.86 1.06
C ARG A 232 11.78 -17.12 0.06
N LEU A 233 10.52 -17.55 -0.09
CA LEU A 233 9.56 -16.92 -0.99
C LEU A 233 9.22 -15.51 -0.51
N TYR A 234 8.94 -15.35 0.78
CA TYR A 234 8.69 -14.07 1.42
C TYR A 234 9.81 -13.07 1.13
N TYR A 235 11.07 -13.43 1.41
CA TYR A 235 12.21 -12.56 1.15
C TYR A 235 12.37 -12.18 -0.33
N ARG A 236 12.10 -13.12 -1.26
CA ARG A 236 12.15 -12.82 -2.70
C ARG A 236 11.06 -11.84 -3.11
N ILE A 237 9.85 -11.99 -2.62
CA ILE A 237 8.75 -11.05 -2.90
C ILE A 237 9.11 -9.68 -2.33
N ARG A 238 9.57 -9.62 -1.06
CA ARG A 238 9.99 -8.37 -0.43
C ARG A 238 11.07 -7.65 -1.24
N LEU A 239 12.11 -8.38 -1.65
CA LEU A 239 13.25 -7.81 -2.37
C LEU A 239 12.92 -7.37 -3.81
N TYR A 240 12.14 -8.17 -4.55
CA TYR A 240 11.98 -7.96 -6.00
C TYR A 240 10.63 -7.39 -6.43
N LYS A 241 9.60 -7.43 -5.56
CA LYS A 241 8.25 -6.96 -5.89
C LYS A 241 7.78 -5.80 -5.03
N MET A 242 8.34 -5.64 -3.82
CA MET A 242 7.89 -4.63 -2.88
C MET A 242 8.92 -3.53 -2.57
N ARG A 243 10.15 -3.64 -3.09
CA ARG A 243 11.26 -2.72 -2.75
C ARG A 243 10.92 -1.26 -3.02
N GLU A 244 10.34 -0.95 -4.17
CA GLU A 244 10.04 0.42 -4.62
C GLU A 244 8.86 1.09 -3.89
N TRP A 245 8.16 0.34 -3.03
CA TRP A 245 6.95 0.80 -2.35
C TRP A 245 7.19 1.04 -0.85
N TRP A 246 8.46 1.04 -0.44
CA TRP A 246 8.88 1.02 0.97
C TRP A 246 9.85 2.15 1.34
N GLU A 247 10.63 2.65 0.38
CA GLU A 247 11.45 3.88 0.51
C GLU A 247 10.58 5.13 0.30
#